data_AF-A0A4R2U884-F1
#
_entry.id   AF-A0A4R2U884-F1
#
_cell.length_a   1.000
_cell.length_b   1.000
_cell.length_c   1.000
_cell.angle_alpha   90.00
_cell.angle_beta   90.00
_cell.angle_gamma   90.00
#
_symmetry.space_group_name_H-M   'P 1'
#
loop_
_entity.id
_entity.type
_entity.pdbx_description
1 polymer ?
#
loop_
_entity_poly.entity_id
_entity_poly.type
_entity_poly.pdbx_seq_one_letter_code
_entity_poly.pdbx_strand_id
1 'polypeptide(L)'
;MKRRWMISPVLLVMTACGQSGSEYVGKWERGKTSHENGFSGAQVNVVKDTMTIERNGDSFLLNNTRVLTQGGGKPFIYPNNKQPAIYKNGQLQVAGGLAAYVIDKASGHLVAPDGGGDFTRTK
;
A
#
# COMPACT_ATOMS: atom_id res chain seq x y z
N MET A 1 -60.08 9.19 26.84
CA MET A 1 -58.71 8.66 26.89
C MET A 1 -58.25 8.35 25.47
N LYS A 2 -57.29 9.11 24.91
CA LYS A 2 -56.85 8.96 23.51
C LYS A 2 -55.57 8.12 23.44
N ARG A 3 -55.62 6.95 22.80
CA ARG A 3 -54.45 6.08 22.59
C ARG A 3 -53.61 6.63 21.45
N ARG A 4 -52.39 7.11 21.76
CA ARG A 4 -51.37 7.49 20.77
C ARG A 4 -50.64 6.22 20.32
N TRP A 5 -50.75 5.91 19.04
CA TRP A 5 -49.94 4.88 18.38
C TRP A 5 -48.54 5.45 18.14
N MET A 6 -47.52 4.90 18.81
CA MET A 6 -46.12 5.18 18.51
C MET A 6 -45.72 4.34 17.31
N ILE A 7 -45.51 5.00 16.17
CA ILE A 7 -44.85 4.40 15.00
C ILE A 7 -43.36 4.34 15.34
N SER A 8 -42.85 3.13 15.56
CA SER A 8 -41.44 2.89 15.82
C SER A 8 -40.67 3.03 14.49
N PRO A 9 -39.69 3.94 14.36
CA PRO A 9 -38.88 4.03 13.16
C PRO A 9 -37.86 2.90 13.20
N VAL A 10 -38.08 1.87 12.39
CA VAL A 10 -37.05 0.87 12.08
C VAL A 10 -35.94 1.60 11.33
N LEU A 11 -34.86 1.93 12.04
CA LEU A 11 -33.63 2.44 11.46
C LEU A 11 -32.98 1.34 10.63
N LEU A 12 -33.20 1.40 9.32
CA LEU A 12 -32.50 0.58 8.33
C LEU A 12 -31.07 1.13 8.20
N VAL A 13 -30.14 0.59 8.98
CA VAL A 13 -28.71 0.88 8.82
C VAL A 13 -28.23 0.15 7.57
N MET A 14 -28.15 0.88 6.45
CA MET A 14 -27.49 0.40 5.23
C MET A 14 -26.00 0.28 5.54
N THR A 15 -25.55 -0.92 5.92
CA THR A 15 -24.14 -1.27 5.95
C THR A 15 -23.62 -1.17 4.52
N ALA A 16 -22.90 -0.09 4.21
CA ALA A 16 -21.98 -0.11 3.08
C ALA A 16 -21.05 -1.32 3.31
N CYS A 17 -21.20 -2.36 2.49
CA CYS A 17 -20.23 -3.44 2.40
C CYS A 17 -18.91 -2.82 1.93
N GLY A 18 -18.13 -2.27 2.86
CA GLY A 18 -16.77 -1.86 2.61
C GLY A 18 -15.98 -3.12 2.29
N GLN A 19 -15.67 -3.33 1.02
CA GLN A 19 -14.87 -4.46 0.58
C GLN A 19 -13.54 -4.43 1.36
N SER A 20 -13.24 -5.51 2.09
CA SER A 20 -12.09 -5.58 3.00
C SER A 20 -10.78 -5.22 2.31
N GLY A 21 -9.89 -4.51 3.00
CA GLY A 21 -8.60 -4.06 2.46
C GLY A 21 -8.68 -2.83 1.57
N SER A 22 -9.82 -2.13 1.51
CA SER A 22 -9.95 -0.87 0.74
C SER A 22 -9.01 0.21 1.26
N GLU A 23 -8.61 0.13 2.53
CA GLU A 23 -7.62 1.00 3.17
C GLU A 23 -6.23 0.94 2.53
N TYR A 24 -5.93 -0.10 1.74
CA TYR A 24 -4.67 -0.22 1.00
C TYR A 24 -4.71 0.46 -0.36
N VAL A 25 -5.89 0.65 -0.96
CA VAL A 25 -6.04 1.21 -2.30
C VAL A 25 -5.60 2.67 -2.30
N GLY A 26 -4.76 3.05 -3.25
CA GLY A 26 -4.26 4.42 -3.37
C GLY A 26 -2.83 4.50 -3.90
N LYS A 27 -2.30 5.72 -3.88
CA LYS A 27 -0.92 6.03 -4.22
C LYS A 27 -0.12 6.25 -2.94
N TRP A 28 1.08 5.71 -2.96
CA TRP A 28 1.98 5.65 -1.82
C TRP A 28 3.38 6.08 -2.28
N GLU A 29 4.08 6.84 -1.46
CA GLU A 29 5.42 7.34 -1.75
C GLU A 29 6.31 7.20 -0.52
N ARG A 30 7.52 6.69 -0.74
CA ARG A 30 8.56 6.59 0.27
C ARG A 30 9.66 7.61 -0.02
N GLY A 31 10.25 8.14 1.04
CA GLY A 31 11.36 9.08 0.97
C GLY A 31 12.59 8.52 0.23
N LYS A 32 13.47 9.42 -0.20
CA LYS A 32 14.75 9.07 -0.83
C LYS A 32 15.64 8.34 0.18
N THR A 33 16.31 7.30 -0.28
CA THR A 33 17.25 6.51 0.53
C THR A 33 18.56 6.31 -0.22
N SER A 34 19.64 6.08 0.52
CA SER A 34 20.96 5.83 -0.03
C SER A 34 21.56 4.60 0.66
N HIS A 35 22.07 3.66 -0.13
CA HIS A 35 22.79 2.48 0.36
C HIS A 35 23.94 2.12 -0.58
N GLU A 36 24.92 1.39 -0.07
CA GLU A 36 26.02 0.89 -0.89
C GLU A 36 25.62 -0.39 -1.63
N ASN A 37 26.00 -0.50 -2.89
CA ASN A 37 25.90 -1.75 -3.62
C ASN A 37 26.90 -2.76 -3.03
N GLY A 38 26.41 -3.87 -2.48
CA GLY A 38 27.26 -4.88 -1.83
C GLY A 38 28.24 -5.62 -2.75
N PHE A 39 28.13 -5.48 -4.07
CA PHE A 39 29.07 -6.07 -5.04
C PHE A 39 30.19 -5.10 -5.43
N SER A 40 29.85 -3.85 -5.79
CA SER A 40 30.83 -2.88 -6.31
C SER A 40 31.24 -1.79 -5.31
N GLY A 41 30.57 -1.68 -4.15
CA GLY A 41 30.73 -0.57 -3.22
C GLY A 41 30.18 0.77 -3.74
N ALA A 42 29.63 0.81 -4.96
CA ALA A 42 29.09 2.04 -5.51
C ALA A 42 27.85 2.48 -4.75
N GLN A 43 27.77 3.77 -4.41
CA GLN A 43 26.58 4.36 -3.82
C GLN A 43 25.39 4.22 -4.77
N VAL A 44 24.30 3.64 -4.27
CA VAL A 44 22.99 3.58 -4.90
C VAL A 44 22.06 4.55 -4.18
N ASN A 45 21.47 5.49 -4.92
CA ASN A 45 20.46 6.40 -4.38
C ASN A 45 19.11 6.08 -4.99
N VAL A 46 18.10 5.88 -4.14
CA VAL A 46 16.70 5.86 -4.53
C VAL A 46 16.23 7.30 -4.65
N VAL A 47 16.05 7.77 -5.88
CA VAL A 47 15.63 9.16 -6.14
C VAL A 47 14.12 9.31 -6.19
N LYS A 48 13.39 8.20 -6.43
CA LYS A 48 11.93 8.12 -6.37
C LYS A 48 11.52 6.68 -6.06
N ASP A 49 10.55 6.51 -5.15
CA ASP A 49 9.95 5.23 -4.83
C ASP A 49 8.46 5.42 -4.58
N THR A 50 7.66 5.05 -5.58
CA THR A 50 6.21 5.25 -5.57
C THR A 50 5.51 3.94 -5.86
N MET A 51 4.39 3.71 -5.21
CA MET A 51 3.58 2.52 -5.37
C MET A 51 2.11 2.89 -5.53
N THR A 52 1.46 2.32 -6.54
CA THR A 52 0.01 2.36 -6.66
C THR A 52 -0.55 0.99 -6.32
N ILE A 53 -1.60 0.97 -5.50
CA ILE A 53 -2.34 -0.24 -5.15
C ILE A 53 -3.76 -0.07 -5.66
N GLU A 54 -4.21 -0.98 -6.50
CA GLU A 54 -5.51 -0.94 -7.15
C GLU A 54 -6.28 -2.23 -6.89
N ARG A 55 -7.61 -2.15 -6.99
CA ARG A 55 -8.48 -3.33 -6.98
C ARG A 55 -8.31 -4.11 -8.27
N ASN A 56 -8.33 -5.43 -8.17
CA ASN A 56 -8.35 -6.34 -9.30
C ASN A 56 -9.33 -7.49 -8.99
N GLY A 57 -10.62 -7.22 -9.17
CA GLY A 57 -11.70 -8.09 -8.66
C GLY A 57 -11.69 -8.15 -7.13
N ASP A 58 -11.65 -9.37 -6.58
CA ASP A 58 -11.53 -9.61 -5.13
C ASP A 58 -10.08 -9.50 -4.61
N SER A 59 -9.13 -9.33 -5.52
CA SER A 59 -7.71 -9.20 -5.24
C SER A 59 -7.22 -7.76 -5.44
N PHE A 60 -5.90 -7.57 -5.35
CA PHE A 60 -5.24 -6.29 -5.55
C PHE A 60 -4.08 -6.43 -6.53
N LEU A 61 -3.71 -5.32 -7.14
CA LEU A 61 -2.55 -5.21 -8.00
C LEU A 61 -1.67 -4.06 -7.52
N LEU A 62 -0.42 -4.36 -7.18
CA LEU A 62 0.57 -3.38 -6.78
C LEU A 62 1.45 -3.06 -7.98
N ASN A 63 1.75 -1.79 -8.15
CA ASN A 63 2.59 -1.27 -9.22
C ASN A 63 3.64 -0.34 -8.61
N ASN A 64 4.88 -0.79 -8.45
CA ASN A 64 5.94 -0.02 -7.81
C ASN A 64 6.92 0.55 -8.83
N THR A 65 6.99 1.88 -8.92
CA THR A 65 8.03 2.56 -9.68
C THR A 65 9.14 3.02 -8.76
N ARG A 66 10.31 2.39 -8.89
CA ARG A 66 11.56 2.79 -8.22
C ARG A 66 12.57 3.31 -9.24
N VAL A 67 13.08 4.52 -8.99
CA VAL A 67 14.11 5.17 -9.80
C VAL A 67 15.38 5.27 -8.98
N LEU A 68 16.50 4.82 -9.56
CA LEU A 68 17.78 4.70 -8.90
C LEU A 68 18.86 5.52 -9.64
N THR A 69 19.88 5.97 -8.93
CA THR A 69 21.18 6.36 -9.50
C THR A 69 22.27 5.50 -8.86
N GLN A 70 23.30 5.14 -9.62
CA GLN A 70 24.46 4.39 -9.12
C GLN A 70 25.75 5.11 -9.50
N GLY A 71 26.64 5.36 -8.53
CA GLY A 71 27.98 5.92 -8.77
C GLY A 71 27.98 7.28 -9.50
N GLY A 72 26.96 8.11 -9.30
CA GLY A 72 26.81 9.40 -9.99
C GLY A 72 26.34 9.29 -11.45
N GLY A 73 25.97 8.10 -11.92
CA GLY A 73 25.42 7.87 -13.24
C GLY A 73 24.00 8.44 -13.44
N LYS A 74 23.50 8.34 -14.68
CA LYS A 74 22.14 8.78 -15.04
C LYS A 74 21.08 7.97 -14.27
N PRO A 75 19.95 8.57 -13.89
CA PRO A 75 18.84 7.84 -13.29
C PRO A 75 18.32 6.74 -14.21
N PHE A 76 18.01 5.58 -13.64
CA PHE A 76 17.37 4.47 -14.33
C PHE A 76 16.20 3.93 -13.52
N ILE A 77 15.18 3.44 -14.23
CA ILE A 77 14.00 2.83 -13.61
C ILE A 77 14.32 1.36 -13.36
N TYR A 78 14.19 0.92 -12.11
CA TYR A 78 14.29 -0.50 -11.80
C TYR A 78 13.05 -1.21 -12.38
N PRO A 79 13.21 -2.36 -13.06
CA PRO A 79 12.10 -3.04 -13.71
C PRO A 79 10.96 -3.28 -12.72
N ASN A 80 9.80 -2.71 -13.04
CA ASN A 80 8.59 -2.81 -12.25
C ASN A 80 7.73 -3.93 -12.81
N ASN A 81 7.58 -5.00 -12.04
CA ASN A 81 6.60 -6.02 -12.32
C ASN A 81 5.35 -5.74 -11.49
N LYS A 82 4.18 -5.74 -12.14
CA LYS A 82 2.91 -5.67 -11.41
C LYS A 82 2.80 -6.90 -10.50
N GLN A 83 2.62 -6.67 -9.20
CA GLN A 83 2.57 -7.73 -8.21
C GLN A 83 1.12 -7.99 -7.79
N PRO A 84 0.56 -9.18 -8.02
CA PRO A 84 -0.75 -9.51 -7.48
C PRO A 84 -0.66 -9.64 -5.96
N ALA A 85 -1.74 -9.26 -5.27
CA ALA A 85 -1.86 -9.38 -3.84
C ALA A 85 -3.26 -9.76 -3.36
N ILE A 86 -3.31 -10.34 -2.17
CA ILE A 86 -4.55 -10.77 -1.52
C ILE A 86 -4.61 -10.13 -0.13
N TYR A 87 -5.78 -9.61 0.24
CA TYR A 87 -6.01 -9.18 1.61
C TYR A 87 -6.36 -10.38 2.48
N LYS A 88 -5.54 -10.66 3.49
CA LYS A 88 -5.73 -11.77 4.42
C LYS A 88 -5.15 -11.43 5.78
N ASN A 89 -5.89 -11.75 6.84
CA ASN A 89 -5.49 -11.50 8.23
C ASN A 89 -5.11 -10.03 8.52
N GLY A 90 -5.82 -9.08 7.90
CA GLY A 90 -5.57 -7.64 8.09
C GLY A 90 -4.40 -7.08 7.30
N GLN A 91 -3.75 -7.87 6.44
CA GLN A 91 -2.52 -7.52 5.73
C GLN A 91 -2.69 -7.75 4.23
N LEU A 92 -1.90 -7.02 3.43
CA LEU A 92 -1.87 -7.19 1.99
C LEU A 92 -0.69 -8.10 1.60
N GLN A 93 -1.01 -9.37 1.34
CA GLN A 93 -0.02 -10.41 1.05
C GLN A 93 0.36 -10.42 -0.43
N VAL A 94 1.66 -10.37 -0.72
CA VAL A 94 2.28 -10.45 -2.05
C VAL A 94 3.17 -11.70 -2.15
N ALA A 95 3.70 -11.98 -3.35
CA ALA A 95 4.65 -13.08 -3.57
C ALA A 95 4.16 -14.44 -3.02
N GLY A 96 2.88 -14.76 -3.24
CA GLY A 96 2.28 -16.00 -2.74
C GLY A 96 2.15 -16.07 -1.21
N GLY A 97 2.24 -14.95 -0.49
CA GLY A 97 2.13 -14.89 0.97
C GLY A 97 3.46 -14.82 1.72
N LEU A 98 4.60 -14.81 1.01
CA LEU A 98 5.93 -14.72 1.63
C LEU A 98 6.28 -13.33 2.13
N ALA A 99 5.56 -12.31 1.67
CA ALA A 99 5.78 -10.93 2.02
C ALA A 99 4.42 -10.22 2.16
N ALA A 100 4.31 -9.29 3.10
CA ALA A 100 3.06 -8.60 3.37
C ALA A 100 3.30 -7.11 3.64
N TYR A 101 2.46 -6.28 3.03
CA TYR A 101 2.35 -4.89 3.40
C TYR A 101 1.32 -4.73 4.51
N VAL A 102 1.62 -3.85 5.46
CA VAL A 102 0.75 -3.56 6.61
C VAL A 102 0.59 -2.07 6.74
N ILE A 103 -0.62 -1.60 6.98
CA ILE A 103 -0.82 -0.20 7.36
C ILE A 103 -0.63 -0.08 8.86
N ASP A 104 0.38 0.69 9.27
CA ASP A 104 0.51 1.08 10.67
C ASP A 104 -0.66 1.98 11.05
N LYS A 105 -1.41 1.58 12.09
CA LYS A 105 -2.65 2.28 12.46
C LYS A 105 -2.40 3.63 13.14
N ALA A 106 -1.22 3.85 13.71
CA ALA A 106 -0.88 5.09 14.39
C ALA A 106 -0.52 6.21 13.40
N SER A 107 0.31 5.89 12.41
CA SER A 107 0.79 6.83 11.39
C SER A 107 -0.04 6.85 10.11
N GLY A 108 -0.78 5.77 9.83
CA GLY A 108 -1.44 5.56 8.54
C GLY A 108 -0.46 5.25 7.40
N HIS A 109 0.81 5.01 7.70
CA HIS A 109 1.82 4.66 6.72
C HIS A 109 1.72 3.19 6.31
N LEU A 110 2.09 2.91 5.07
CA LEU A 110 2.17 1.56 4.56
C LEU A 110 3.58 1.03 4.75
N VAL A 111 3.72 0.12 5.71
CA VAL A 111 4.95 -0.59 6.05
C VAL A 111 5.20 -1.65 4.99
N ALA A 112 6.42 -1.67 4.46
CA ALA A 112 6.82 -2.64 3.46
C ALA A 112 7.56 -3.84 4.08
N PRO A 113 7.46 -5.01 3.45
CA PRO A 113 8.12 -6.23 3.93
C PRO A 113 9.64 -6.23 3.73
N ASP A 114 10.19 -5.29 2.95
CA ASP A 114 11.61 -5.21 2.61
C ASP A 114 12.47 -4.56 3.71
N GLY A 115 11.86 -4.04 4.78
CA GLY A 115 12.55 -3.28 5.82
C GLY A 115 13.12 -1.94 5.33
N GLY A 116 12.79 -1.51 4.10
CA GLY A 116 13.31 -0.29 3.48
C GLY A 116 12.64 0.99 3.96
N GLY A 117 11.86 0.94 5.05
CA GLY A 117 11.07 2.03 5.59
C GLY A 117 9.60 2.03 5.15
N ASP A 118 8.86 3.07 5.52
CA ASP A 118 7.42 3.12 5.30
C ASP A 118 7.06 4.07 4.15
N PHE A 119 5.97 3.73 3.44
CA PHE A 119 5.38 4.62 2.45
C PHE A 119 4.31 5.50 3.08
N THR A 120 4.33 6.78 2.72
CA THR A 120 3.28 7.75 3.04
C THR A 120 2.24 7.78 1.93
N ARG A 121 0.97 7.98 2.28
CA ARG A 121 -0.10 8.10 1.29
C ARG A 121 0.00 9.45 0.56
N THR A 122 0.03 9.42 -0.76
CA THR A 122 -0.04 10.63 -1.57
C THR A 122 -1.50 11.12 -1.63
N LYS A 123 -1.70 12.44 -1.52
CA LYS A 123 -3.02 13.07 -1.69
C LYS A 123 -3.51 13.01 -3.13
#